data_AF-A0A354NYF9-F1
#
_entry.id   AF-A0A354NYF9-F1
#
_cell.length_a   1.000
_cell.length_b   1.000
_cell.length_c   1.000
_cell.angle_alpha   90.00
_cell.angle_beta   90.00
_cell.angle_gamma   90.00
#
_symmetry.space_group_name_H-M   'P 1'
#
loop_
_entity.id
_entity.type
_entity.pdbx_description
1 polymer ?
#
loop_
_entity_poly.entity_id
_entity_poly.type
_entity_poly.pdbx_seq_one_letter_code
_entity_poly.pdbx_strand_id
1 'polypeptide(L)'
;MGKPATRPEAKHMLQKLQGRVHSVVTGVTVRGIMGANFVTASRTTSVHVRDFLESEMELYLDSGTPMDRAGAYGVQDMPFNPVTK
;
A
#
# COMPACT_ATOMS: atom_id res chain seq x y z
N MET A 1 5.13 -5.86 -4.01
CA MET A 1 5.62 -5.82 -2.61
C MET A 1 4.58 -6.50 -1.74
N GLY A 2 5.00 -7.28 -0.73
CA GLY A 2 4.11 -7.93 0.24
C GLY A 2 3.92 -7.07 1.50
N LYS A 3 3.36 -7.68 2.55
CA LYS A 3 3.39 -7.10 3.91
C LYS A 3 4.79 -7.28 4.50
N PRO A 4 5.35 -6.28 5.20
CA PRO A 4 6.66 -6.44 5.82
C PRO A 4 6.58 -7.43 6.99
N ALA A 5 7.55 -8.32 7.11
CA ALA A 5 7.68 -9.26 8.23
C ALA A 5 8.35 -8.62 9.45
N THR A 6 9.14 -7.56 9.25
CA THR A 6 9.86 -6.86 10.33
C THR A 6 9.82 -5.34 10.17
N ARG A 7 10.05 -4.60 11.27
CA ARG A 7 10.14 -3.13 11.25
C ARG A 7 11.24 -2.61 10.30
N PRO A 8 12.46 -3.19 10.25
CA PRO A 8 13.47 -2.79 9.26
C PRO A 8 13.01 -3.01 7.81
N GLU A 9 12.26 -4.09 7.54
CA GLU A 9 11.69 -4.33 6.22
C GLU A 9 10.63 -3.29 5.86
N ALA A 10 9.75 -2.93 6.80
CA ALA A 10 8.77 -1.86 6.63
C ALA A 10 9.45 -0.52 6.30
N LYS A 11 10.50 -0.18 7.05
CA LYS A 11 11.33 1.02 6.79
C LYS A 11 11.93 1.01 5.39
N HIS A 12 12.51 -0.12 4.97
CA HIS A 12 13.10 -0.26 3.64
C HIS A 12 12.05 -0.11 2.53
N MET A 13 10.85 -0.67 2.71
CA MET A 13 9.74 -0.49 1.77
C MET A 13 9.33 0.99 1.64
N LEU A 14 9.17 1.69 2.76
CA LEU A 14 8.82 3.12 2.79
C LEU A 14 9.88 3.98 2.10
N GLN A 15 11.16 3.78 2.43
CA GLN A 15 12.29 4.48 1.78
C GLN A 15 12.37 4.22 0.27
N LYS A 16 12.00 3.02 -0.17
CA LYS A 16 11.97 2.69 -1.60
C LYS A 16 10.83 3.38 -2.34
N LEU A 17 9.76 3.73 -1.63
CA LEU A 17 8.53 4.29 -2.20
C LEU A 17 8.43 5.81 -2.05
N GLN A 18 8.99 6.42 -1.00
CA GLN A 18 8.88 7.86 -0.75
C GLN A 18 9.35 8.68 -1.95
N GLY A 19 8.64 9.77 -2.24
CA GLY A 19 8.92 10.66 -3.37
C GLY A 19 8.80 10.01 -4.75
N ARG A 20 8.20 8.82 -4.87
CA ARG A 20 8.09 8.07 -6.13
C ARG A 20 6.65 7.69 -6.46
N VAL A 21 6.46 7.37 -7.74
CA VAL A 21 5.22 6.81 -8.26
C VAL A 21 5.35 5.30 -8.36
N HIS A 22 4.33 4.58 -7.92
CA HIS A 22 4.21 3.13 -8.16
C HIS A 22 2.79 2.75 -8.55
N SER A 23 2.62 1.52 -9.02
CA SER A 23 1.33 1.00 -9.45
C SER A 23 0.72 0.10 -8.38
N VAL A 24 -0.54 0.37 -8.02
CA VAL A 24 -1.40 -0.54 -7.28
C VAL A 24 -2.38 -1.17 -8.25
N VAL A 25 -2.49 -2.50 -8.25
CA VAL A 25 -3.40 -3.23 -9.13
C VAL A 25 -4.45 -3.94 -8.28
N THR A 26 -5.72 -3.62 -8.53
CA THR A 26 -6.87 -4.24 -7.87
C THR A 26 -7.60 -5.12 -8.87
N GLY A 27 -7.68 -6.42 -8.59
CA GLY A 27 -8.49 -7.37 -9.36
C GLY A 27 -9.82 -7.67 -8.65
N VAL A 28 -10.89 -7.82 -9.42
CA VAL A 28 -12.20 -8.23 -8.93
C VAL A 28 -12.73 -9.33 -9.85
N THR A 29 -13.19 -10.42 -9.26
CA THR A 29 -13.87 -11.51 -9.98
C THR A 29 -15.25 -11.74 -9.39
N VAL A 30 -16.26 -11.74 -10.25
CA VAL A 30 -17.65 -12.09 -9.93
C VAL A 30 -17.95 -13.46 -10.52
N ARG A 31 -18.42 -14.39 -9.69
CA ARG A 31 -18.85 -15.73 -10.10
C ARG A 31 -20.37 -15.84 -10.00
N GLY A 32 -21.00 -16.28 -11.08
CA GLY A 32 -22.44 -16.58 -11.07
C GLY A 32 -22.74 -17.77 -10.16
N ILE A 33 -23.81 -17.66 -9.37
CA ILE A 33 -24.24 -18.74 -8.45
C ILE A 33 -24.84 -19.91 -9.25
N MET A 34 -25.56 -19.61 -10.34
CA MET A 34 -26.12 -20.58 -11.27
C MET A 34 -25.24 -20.65 -12.53
N GLY A 35 -24.62 -21.82 -12.76
CA GLY A 35 -23.71 -22.06 -13.88
C GLY A 35 -22.22 -21.79 -13.58
N ALA A 36 -21.37 -21.94 -14.61
CA ALA A 36 -19.92 -21.81 -14.52
C ALA A 36 -19.40 -20.47 -15.09
N ASN A 37 -20.19 -19.39 -14.94
CA ASN A 37 -19.84 -18.09 -15.50
C ASN A 37 -18.97 -17.28 -14.52
N PHE A 38 -17.91 -16.69 -15.05
CA PHE A 38 -17.00 -15.80 -14.33
C PHE A 38 -16.84 -14.50 -15.11
N VAL A 39 -16.82 -13.38 -14.40
CA VAL A 39 -16.43 -12.08 -14.94
C VAL A 39 -15.28 -11.57 -14.10
N THR A 40 -14.13 -11.37 -14.72
CA THR A 40 -12.92 -10.86 -14.07
C THR A 40 -12.54 -9.52 -14.68
N ALA A 41 -12.27 -8.55 -13.83
CA ALA A 41 -11.76 -7.24 -14.22
C ALA A 41 -10.57 -6.86 -13.32
N SER A 42 -9.72 -5.97 -13.80
CA SER A 42 -8.68 -5.36 -12.99
C SER A 42 -8.56 -3.87 -13.28
N ARG A 43 -8.06 -3.13 -12.29
CA ARG A 43 -7.75 -1.71 -12.41
C ARG A 43 -6.34 -1.46 -11.89
N THR A 44 -5.53 -0.78 -12.69
CA THR A 44 -4.23 -0.27 -12.26
C THR A 44 -4.35 1.21 -11.95
N THR A 45 -3.81 1.62 -10.81
CA THR A 45 -3.79 3.01 -10.34
C THR A 45 -2.35 3.41 -10.03
N SER A 46 -1.91 4.54 -10.60
CA SER A 46 -0.62 5.15 -10.25
C SER A 46 -0.77 5.95 -8.95
N VAL A 47 0.07 5.66 -7.96
CA VAL A 47 0.05 6.29 -6.64
C VAL A 47 1.34 7.08 -6.47
N HIS A 48 1.20 8.39 -6.21
CA HIS A 48 2.31 9.30 -5.92
C HIS A 48 2.53 9.34 -4.41
N VAL A 49 3.58 8.70 -3.94
CA VAL A 49 3.93 8.71 -2.52
C VAL A 49 4.63 10.03 -2.20
N ARG A 50 4.23 10.69 -1.11
CA ARG A 50 4.89 11.93 -0.67
C ARG A 50 6.35 11.67 -0.34
N ASP A 51 7.13 12.73 -0.39
CA ASP A 51 8.42 12.76 0.29
C ASP A 51 8.16 13.24 1.72
N PHE A 52 8.09 12.30 2.67
CA PHE A 52 7.87 12.56 4.09
C PHE A 52 9.18 12.52 4.86
N LEU A 53 9.23 13.18 6.02
CA LEU A 53 10.43 13.24 6.84
C LEU A 53 10.73 11.89 7.50
N GLU A 54 12.01 11.63 7.76
CA GLU A 54 12.46 10.45 8.49
C GLU A 54 11.76 10.35 9.87
N SER A 55 11.58 11.47 10.58
CA SER A 55 10.88 11.48 11.87
C SER A 55 9.42 11.05 11.77
N GLU A 56 8.73 11.41 10.68
CA GLU A 56 7.34 11.00 10.44
C GLU A 56 7.28 9.51 10.12
N MET A 57 8.24 9.01 9.34
CA MET A 57 8.39 7.59 9.03
C MET A 57 8.62 6.76 10.30
N GLU A 58 9.52 7.19 11.18
CA GLU A 58 9.80 6.48 12.43
C GLU A 58 8.58 6.43 13.35
N LEU A 59 7.83 7.54 13.50
CA LEU A 59 6.58 7.58 14.26
C LEU A 59 5.53 6.62 13.67
N TYR A 60 5.42 6.56 12.35
CA TYR A 60 4.51 5.64 11.68
C TYR A 60 4.93 4.17 11.86
N LEU A 61 6.24 3.87 11.80
CA LEU A 61 6.79 2.54 12.10
C LEU A 61 6.51 2.10 13.54
N ASP A 62 6.62 3.02 14.50
CA ASP A 62 6.34 2.74 15.92
C ASP A 62 4.87 2.48 16.21
N SER A 63 3.96 2.98 15.37
CA SER A 63 2.52 2.70 15.49
C SER A 63 2.16 1.23 15.23
N GLY A 64 3.04 0.46 14.57
CA GLY A 64 2.75 -0.92 14.14
C GLY A 64 1.79 -1.03 12.94
N THR A 65 1.11 0.05 12.56
CA THR A 65 0.20 0.13 11.40
C THR A 65 0.81 -0.41 10.10
N PRO A 66 2.10 -0.16 9.76
CA PRO A 66 2.71 -0.61 8.51
C PRO A 66 2.70 -2.14 8.32
N MET A 67 2.69 -2.89 9.43
CA MET A 67 2.95 -4.34 9.41
C MET A 67 1.83 -5.14 8.72
N ASP A 68 0.60 -4.62 8.71
CA ASP A 68 -0.53 -5.26 8.04
C ASP A 68 -0.79 -4.70 6.62
N ARG A 69 0.10 -3.83 6.11
CA ARG A 69 -0.07 -3.17 4.81
C ARG A 69 0.91 -3.70 3.79
N ALA A 70 0.41 -4.11 2.63
CA ALA A 70 1.29 -4.46 1.51
C ALA A 70 2.02 -3.19 1.03
N GLY A 71 3.35 -3.25 0.95
CA GLY A 71 4.17 -2.06 0.69
C GLY A 71 4.36 -1.14 1.91
N ALA A 72 3.99 -1.59 3.11
CA ALA A 72 4.18 -0.90 4.38
C ALA A 72 3.44 0.44 4.54
N TYR A 73 2.47 0.76 3.67
CA TYR A 73 1.62 1.94 3.83
C TYR A 73 0.17 1.68 3.40
N GLY A 74 -0.78 2.38 4.02
CA GLY A 74 -2.17 2.44 3.58
C GLY A 74 -2.56 3.85 3.15
N VAL A 75 -3.22 3.99 2.00
CA VAL A 75 -3.73 5.30 1.51
C VAL A 75 -4.72 5.95 2.49
N GLN A 76 -5.35 5.15 3.35
CA GLN A 76 -6.34 5.56 4.36
C GLN A 76 -5.72 5.88 5.72
N ASP A 77 -4.41 5.76 5.87
CA ASP A 77 -3.73 5.98 7.14
C ASP A 77 -3.55 7.50 7.38
N MET A 78 -4.63 8.17 7.78
CA MET A 78 -4.74 9.62 7.85
C MET A 78 -3.69 10.33 8.73
N PRO A 79 -3.24 9.79 9.89
CA PRO A 79 -2.18 10.43 10.67
C PRO A 79 -0.84 10.51 9.93
N PHE A 80 -0.50 9.47 9.16
CA PHE A 80 0.74 9.45 8.39
C PHE A 80 0.58 10.12 7.03
N ASN A 81 -0.59 9.98 6.41
CA ASN A 81 -0.95 10.55 5.12
C ASN A 81 0.19 10.33 4.08
N PRO A 82 0.27 9.15 3.45
CA PRO A 82 1.43 8.78 2.64
C PRO A 82 1.42 9.27 1.19
N VAL A 83 0.27 9.71 0.63
CA VAL A 83 0.12 9.96 -0.83
C VAL A 83 -0.21 11.40 -1.21
N THR A 84 0.52 12.01 -2.14
CA THR A 84 0.13 13.33 -2.70
C THR A 84 -1.11 13.21 -3.59
N LYS A 85 -1.89 14.29 -3.70
CA LYS A 85 -3.01 14.39 -4.66
C LYS A 85 -2.49 14.62 -6.07
#